data_AF-A0ABD7GRI9-F1
#
_entry.id   AF-A0ABD7GRI9-F1
#
_cell.length_a   1.000
_cell.length_b   1.000
_cell.length_c   1.000
_cell.angle_alpha   90.00
_cell.angle_beta   90.00
_cell.angle_gamma   90.00
#
_symmetry.space_group_name_H-M   'P 1'
#
loop_
_entity.id
_entity.type
_entity.pdbx_description
1 polymer ?
#
loop_
_entity_poly.entity_id
_entity_poly.type
_entity_poly.pdbx_seq_one_letter_code
_entity_poly.pdbx_strand_id
1 'polypeptide(L)' 'MSKIKVKAASGLSVPREDNARRYITDAEPLEVENTAYYQRQVMAGDLIIVTSSDKNAKSKNNVASTEVNGEQS' A
#
# COMPACT_ATOMS: atom_id res chain seq x y z
N MET A 1 7.44 -16.14 11.05
CA MET A 1 7.35 -14.87 10.32
C MET A 1 6.40 -13.98 11.10
N SER A 2 6.68 -12.68 11.18
CA SER A 2 5.79 -11.73 11.88
C SER A 2 4.67 -11.31 10.94
N LYS A 3 3.47 -11.01 11.45
CA LYS A 3 2.35 -10.54 10.63
C LYS A 3 2.08 -9.06 10.84
N ILE A 4 1.57 -8.41 9.81
CA ILE A 4 1.13 -7.01 9.84
C ILE A 4 -0.31 -6.92 9.32
N LYS A 5 -1.09 -6.02 9.91
CA LYS A 5 -2.44 -5.70 9.43
C LYS A 5 -2.37 -4.44 8.57
N VAL A 6 -2.84 -4.53 7.33
CA VAL A 6 -2.73 -3.46 6.33
C VAL A 6 -4.03 -3.32 5.55
N LYS A 7 -4.29 -2.12 5.02
CA LYS A 7 -5.33 -1.87 4.02
C LYS A 7 -4.75 -1.06 2.86
N ALA A 8 -5.37 -1.09 1.69
CA ALA A 8 -4.92 -0.24 0.59
C ALA A 8 -5.26 1.23 0.83
N ALA A 9 -4.51 2.10 0.16
CA ALA A 9 -4.89 3.49 -0.01
C ALA A 9 -6.24 3.60 -0.73
N SER A 10 -7.00 4.65 -0.44
CA SER A 10 -8.35 4.83 -0.96
C SER A 10 -8.39 4.81 -2.49
N GLY A 11 -9.27 3.97 -3.05
CA GLY A 11 -9.40 3.79 -4.49
C GLY A 11 -8.31 2.92 -5.14
N LEU A 12 -7.40 2.34 -4.36
CA LEU A 12 -6.35 1.45 -4.85
C LEU A 12 -6.62 -0.01 -4.49
N SER A 13 -6.15 -0.91 -5.34
CA SER A 13 -6.11 -2.35 -5.10
C SER A 13 -4.69 -2.87 -5.26
N VAL A 14 -4.16 -3.48 -4.20
CA VAL A 14 -2.80 -4.02 -4.17
C VAL A 14 -2.88 -5.55 -4.27
N PRO A 15 -2.22 -6.20 -5.25
CA PRO A 15 -2.16 -7.66 -5.34
C PRO A 15 -1.55 -8.28 -4.08
N ARG A 16 -2.01 -9.47 -3.69
CA ARG A 16 -1.37 -10.22 -2.60
C ARG A 16 -0.17 -11.00 -3.13
N GLU A 17 0.90 -11.03 -2.34
CA GLU A 17 2.12 -11.79 -2.66
C GLU A 17 1.86 -13.30 -2.78
N ASP A 18 0.99 -13.84 -1.92
CA ASP A 18 0.62 -15.26 -1.93
C ASP A 18 -0.30 -15.62 -3.11
N ASN A 19 -1.09 -14.66 -3.60
CA ASN A 19 -2.04 -14.88 -4.68
C ASN A 19 -2.39 -13.59 -5.41
N ALA A 20 -1.78 -13.39 -6.58
CA ALA A 20 -1.98 -12.20 -7.42
C ALA A 20 -3.43 -12.01 -7.93
N ARG A 21 -4.32 -13.01 -7.79
CA ARG A 21 -5.77 -12.88 -8.11
C ARG A 21 -6.59 -12.38 -6.92
N ARG A 22 -5.96 -12.16 -5.77
CA ARG A 22 -6.55 -11.58 -4.57
C ARG A 22 -5.91 -10.22 -4.33
N TYR A 23 -6.72 -9.28 -3.89
CA TYR A 23 -6.30 -7.90 -3.71
C TYR A 23 -6.61 -7.45 -2.29
N ILE A 24 -5.71 -6.64 -1.75
CA ILE A 24 -5.95 -5.83 -0.56
C ILE A 24 -6.57 -4.53 -1.07
N THR A 25 -7.72 -4.16 -0.52
CA THR A 25 -8.46 -2.95 -0.88
C THR A 25 -8.53 -2.01 0.32
N ASP A 26 -9.05 -0.80 0.11
CA ASP A 26 -9.24 0.19 1.18
C ASP A 26 -10.46 -0.08 2.05
N ALA A 27 -11.35 -1.00 1.62
CA ALA A 27 -12.59 -1.36 2.30
C ALA A 27 -12.35 -2.21 3.55
N GLU A 28 -11.48 -3.22 3.48
CA GLU A 28 -11.27 -4.16 4.58
C GLU A 28 -9.78 -4.31 4.92
N PRO A 29 -9.39 -4.09 6.20
CA PRO A 29 -8.02 -4.30 6.64
C PRO A 29 -7.71 -5.79 6.76
N LEU A 30 -6.63 -6.22 6.12
CA LEU A 30 -6.23 -7.61 5.99
C LEU A 30 -4.91 -7.88 6.71
N GLU A 31 -4.83 -9.03 7.38
CA GLU A 31 -3.60 -9.51 7.99
C GLU A 31 -2.76 -10.28 6.95
N VAL A 32 -1.51 -9.88 6.80
CA VAL A 32 -0.54 -10.48 5.88
C VAL A 32 0.80 -10.71 6.57
N GLU A 33 1.62 -11.59 5.99
CA GLU A 33 2.99 -11.79 6.47
C GLU A 33 3.81 -10.50 6.27
N ASN A 34 4.68 -10.18 7.22
CA ASN A 34 5.56 -9.02 7.17
C ASN A 34 6.76 -9.28 6.25
N THR A 35 6.48 -9.34 4.95
CA THR A 35 7.47 -9.57 3.91
C THR A 35 7.99 -8.24 3.36
N ALA A 36 9.13 -8.31 2.65
CA ALA A 36 9.68 -7.15 1.96
C ALA A 36 8.72 -6.59 0.88
N TYR A 37 7.85 -7.42 0.30
CA TYR A 37 6.85 -6.98 -0.66
C TYR A 37 5.87 -5.97 -0.03
N TYR A 38 5.24 -6.35 1.07
CA TYR A 38 4.26 -5.48 1.74
C TYR A 38 4.92 -4.25 2.37
N GLN A 39 6.16 -4.37 2.87
CA GLN A 39 6.91 -3.21 3.37
C GLN A 39 7.17 -2.15 2.29
N ARG A 40 7.58 -2.56 1.08
CA ARG A 40 7.76 -1.63 -0.04
C ARG A 40 6.46 -0.90 -0.40
N GLN A 41 5.35 -1.63 -0.38
CA GLN A 41 4.05 -1.08 -0.70
C GLN A 41 3.56 -0.08 0.37
N VAL A 42 3.91 -0.33 1.64
CA VAL A 42 3.70 0.65 2.72
C VAL A 42 4.58 1.89 2.53
N MET A 43 5.86 1.71 2.18
CA MET A 43 6.77 2.82 1.91
C MET A 43 6.34 3.65 0.69
N ALA A 44 5.76 3.03 -0.33
CA ALA A 44 5.21 3.69 -1.50
C ALA A 44 3.88 4.42 -1.20
N GLY A 45 3.24 4.14 -0.06
CA GLY A 45 1.97 4.74 0.34
C GLY A 45 0.73 4.03 -0.23
N ASP A 46 0.93 2.92 -0.94
CA ASP A 46 -0.14 2.10 -1.52
C ASP A 46 -0.82 1.20 -0.48
N LEU A 47 -0.09 0.81 0.58
CA LEU A 47 -0.63 0.15 1.77
C LEU A 47 -0.47 1.01 3.03
N ILE A 48 -1.44 0.91 3.93
CA ILE A 48 -1.49 1.62 5.20
C ILE A 48 -1.61 0.58 6.31
N ILE A 49 -0.67 0.62 7.28
CA ILE A 49 -0.72 -0.25 8.46
C ILE A 49 -1.90 0.16 9.34
N VAL A 50 -2.71 -0.81 9.74
CA VAL A 50 -3.89 -0.63 10.59
C VAL A 50 -3.61 -1.23 11.96
N THR A 51 -3.10 -0.38 12.86
CA THR A 51 -3.00 -0.66 14.29
C THR A 51 -4.30 -0.25 14.99
N SER A 52 -4.75 -1.05 15.94
CA SER A 52 -5.98 -0.82 16.71
C SER A 52 -5.96 0.49 17.53
N SER A 53 -4.84 1.21 17.54
CA SER A 53 -4.62 2.45 18.29
C SER A 53 -4.70 3.72 17.44
N ASP A 54 -4.79 3.64 16.10
CA ASP A 54 -4.55 4.80 15.25
C ASP A 54 -5.79 5.20 14.42
N LYS A 55 -6.69 5.89 15.11
CA LYS A 55 -7.68 6.81 14.51
C LYS A 55 -7.03 8.11 13.99
N ASN A 56 -5.72 8.16 13.72
CA ASN A 56 -5.07 9.39 13.27
C ASN A 56 -3.68 9.16 12.63
N ALA A 57 -3.64 8.75 11.36
CA ALA A 57 -2.45 8.97 10.53
C ALA A 57 -2.88 9.66 9.24
N LYS A 58 -3.21 10.95 9.37
CA LYS A 58 -3.43 11.85 8.25
C LYS A 58 -2.11 12.02 7.49
N SER A 59 -2.12 11.57 6.23
CA SER A 59 -1.30 11.98 5.09
C SER A 59 -0.28 13.12 5.31
N LYS A 60 0.99 12.82 5.02
CA LYS A 60 2.11 13.68 4.57
C LYS A 60 3.30 12.72 4.32
N ASN A 61 3.87 12.52 3.13
CA ASN A 61 4.36 13.43 2.09
C ASN A 61 4.49 12.64 0.77
N ASN A 62 3.87 13.03 -0.36
CA ASN A 62 4.37 13.91 -1.44
C ASN A 62 5.47 13.29 -2.37
N VAL A 63 5.13 13.24 -3.67
CA VAL A 63 5.92 13.19 -4.93
C VAL A 63 6.65 11.91 -5.39
N ALA A 64 6.02 11.23 -6.37
CA ALA A 64 6.63 10.99 -7.69
C ALA A 64 5.54 10.74 -8.75
N SER A 65 4.73 11.77 -9.02
CA SER A 65 4.21 11.94 -10.39
C SER A 65 5.29 12.71 -11.14
N THR A 66 6.20 12.01 -11.82
CA THR A 66 7.06 12.63 -12.84
C THR A 66 6.43 12.33 -14.19
N GLU A 67 5.54 13.24 -14.58
CA GLU A 67 5.54 13.93 -15.87
C GLU A 67 5.85 13.10 -17.12
N VAL A 68 4.80 12.89 -17.92
CA VAL A 68 4.89 12.68 -19.36
C VAL A 68 5.32 13.99 -20.05
N ASN A 69 6.51 14.06 -20.63
CA ASN A 69 6.82 14.95 -21.76
C ASN A 69 8.00 14.41 -22.58
N GLY A 70 7.84 14.40 -23.90
CA GLY A 70 8.61 13.56 -24.82
C GLY A 70 9.92 14.12 -25.33
N GLU A 71 10.61 13.29 -26.11
CA GLU A 71 11.67 13.73 -27.02
C GLU A 71 11.51 12.97 -28.34
N GLN A 72 11.10 13.72 -29.35
CA GLN A 72 11.15 13.37 -30.76
C GLN A 72 12.59 13.61 -31.23
N SER A 73 13.22 12.66 -31.90
CA SER A 73 14.44 12.87 -32.71
C SER A 73 14.44 11.88 -33.87
#